data_AF-A0A3N5YXR3-F1
#
_entry.id   AF-A0A3N5YXR3-F1
#
_cell.length_a   1.000
_cell.length_b   1.000
_cell.length_c   1.000
_cell.angle_alpha   90.00
_cell.angle_beta   90.00
_cell.angle_gamma   90.00
#
_symmetry.space_group_name_H-M   'P 1'
#
loop_
_entity.id
_entity.type
_entity.pdbx_description
1 polymer ?
#
loop_
_entity_poly.entity_id
_entity_poly.type
_entity_poly.pdbx_seq_one_letter_code
_entity_poly.pdbx_strand_id
1 'polypeptide(L)'
;LAIVAFFLKDYKTTHTAGEGGTNRNLGTALATVLKLKTVRWLYPALGLTVFMSTTFLIWTPALITRVLNYDAGQAGMLVGYMGLVAIIGYPLGGFLADRWYKKDPKGRMYLAGIANIAGAILITIAIFLKLNTIGLICAFVYSICVSIAIPAFATVYLDIVPVAHRGISTSLGLVAQYVLGGAWGPYVIGAISDAWGGGGTGLTNAMYICCAVGVIGSLCYIMGAKDYAEDAEKVKHEAVLAA
;
A
#
# COMPACT_ATOMS: atom_id res chain seq x y z
N LEU A 1 20.20 -0.88 -7.21
CA LEU A 1 19.29 -1.84 -7.88
C LEU A 1 19.38 -1.78 -9.41
N ALA A 2 19.24 -0.62 -10.07
CA ALA A 2 19.27 -0.51 -11.53
C ALA A 2 20.56 -1.04 -12.20
N ILE A 3 21.73 -0.83 -11.58
CA ILE A 3 23.01 -1.34 -12.10
C ILE A 3 23.05 -2.87 -12.06
N VAL A 4 22.52 -3.50 -11.01
CA VAL A 4 22.48 -4.96 -10.86
C VAL A 4 21.52 -5.60 -11.87
N ALA A 5 20.43 -4.91 -12.22
CA ALA A 5 19.48 -5.37 -13.23
C ALA A 5 20.12 -5.51 -14.62
N PHE A 6 21.13 -4.71 -14.95
CA PHE A 6 21.87 -4.79 -16.21
C PHE A 6 22.75 -6.04 -16.32
N PHE A 7 23.10 -6.66 -15.18
CA PHE A 7 23.91 -7.88 -15.11
C PHE A 7 23.07 -9.14 -14.84
N LEU A 8 21.74 -9.01 -14.70
CA LEU A 8 20.86 -10.17 -14.61
C LEU A 8 20.73 -10.78 -16.00
N LYS A 9 21.10 -12.06 -16.11
CA LYS A 9 20.96 -12.85 -17.32
C LYS A 9 19.48 -12.85 -17.72
N ASP A 10 19.19 -12.43 -18.94
CA ASP A 10 17.82 -12.44 -19.48
C ASP A 10 17.22 -13.83 -19.23
N TYR A 11 16.12 -13.86 -18.48
CA TYR A 11 15.38 -15.10 -18.30
C TYR A 11 14.92 -15.50 -19.69
N LYS A 12 15.20 -16.74 -20.12
CA LYS A 12 14.59 -17.27 -21.35
C LYS A 12 13.08 -17.12 -21.17
N THR A 13 12.51 -16.14 -21.86
CA THR A 13 11.08 -16.07 -22.10
C THR A 13 10.73 -17.40 -22.72
N THR A 14 10.07 -18.28 -21.96
CA THR A 14 9.44 -19.45 -22.55
C THR A 14 8.45 -18.87 -23.56
N HIS A 15 8.84 -18.88 -24.83
CA HIS A 15 7.90 -18.79 -25.93
C HIS A 15 6.93 -19.93 -25.67
N THR A 16 5.81 -19.61 -25.04
CA THR A 16 4.70 -20.54 -24.95
C THR A 16 4.26 -20.68 -26.40
N ALA A 17 4.50 -21.85 -26.98
CA ALA A 17 4.20 -22.17 -28.36
C ALA A 17 2.77 -21.69 -28.69
N GLY A 18 2.69 -20.65 -29.51
CA GLY A 18 1.47 -19.89 -29.75
C GLY A 18 1.71 -18.45 -30.18
N GLU A 19 2.77 -18.18 -30.93
CA GLU A 19 2.88 -16.95 -31.73
C GLU A 19 1.90 -17.06 -32.91
N GLY A 20 0.65 -16.76 -32.62
CA GLY A 20 -0.43 -16.56 -33.57
C GLY A 20 -1.36 -15.51 -32.98
N GLY A 21 -1.35 -14.32 -33.55
CA GLY A 21 -1.96 -13.12 -33.00
C GLY A 21 -3.36 -13.33 -32.40
N THR A 22 -3.54 -12.80 -31.20
CA THR A 22 -4.82 -12.33 -30.70
C THR A 22 -4.41 -11.30 -29.66
N ASN A 23 -4.67 -10.01 -29.80
CA ASN A 23 -6.00 -9.45 -29.55
C ASN A 23 -6.90 -10.34 -28.66
N ARG A 24 -6.31 -11.01 -27.66
CA ARG A 24 -7.05 -11.56 -26.52
C ARG A 24 -7.61 -10.34 -25.83
N ASN A 25 -8.87 -10.06 -26.16
CA ASN A 25 -9.63 -8.87 -25.80
C ASN A 25 -9.16 -8.35 -24.45
N LEU A 26 -8.49 -7.18 -24.42
CA LEU A 26 -8.09 -6.53 -23.18
C LEU A 26 -9.27 -6.50 -22.19
N GLY A 27 -10.50 -6.29 -22.71
CA GLY A 27 -11.74 -6.39 -21.97
C GLY A 27 -12.00 -7.76 -21.31
N THR A 28 -11.69 -8.87 -21.96
CA THR A 28 -11.80 -10.22 -21.36
C THR A 28 -10.77 -10.44 -20.27
N ALA A 29 -9.52 -10.03 -20.46
CA ALA A 29 -8.49 -10.13 -19.41
C ALA A 29 -8.81 -9.25 -18.20
N LEU A 30 -9.28 -8.01 -18.44
CA LEU A 30 -9.82 -7.11 -17.42
C LEU A 30 -10.96 -7.77 -16.66
N ALA A 31 -11.96 -8.31 -17.37
CA ALA A 31 -13.10 -8.98 -16.76
C ALA A 31 -12.69 -10.20 -15.94
N THR A 32 -11.68 -10.96 -16.38
CA THR A 32 -11.16 -12.10 -15.62
C THR A 32 -10.55 -11.66 -14.29
N VAL A 33 -9.68 -10.64 -14.29
CA VAL A 33 -9.08 -10.13 -13.06
C VAL A 33 -10.14 -9.56 -12.13
N LEU A 34 -11.08 -8.75 -12.63
CA LEU A 34 -12.14 -8.15 -11.84
C LEU A 34 -13.16 -9.15 -11.26
N LYS A 35 -13.26 -10.36 -11.84
CA LYS A 35 -14.12 -11.44 -11.34
C LYS A 35 -13.53 -12.18 -10.14
N LEU A 36 -12.22 -12.04 -9.88
CA LEU A 36 -11.57 -12.68 -8.73
C LEU A 36 -12.19 -12.19 -7.42
N LYS A 37 -12.46 -13.12 -6.50
CA LYS A 37 -13.04 -12.76 -5.20
C LYS A 37 -12.07 -11.89 -4.41
N THR A 38 -10.78 -12.20 -4.49
CA THR A 38 -9.71 -11.44 -3.84
C THR A 38 -9.75 -9.96 -4.20
N VAL A 39 -10.02 -9.64 -5.47
CA VAL A 39 -10.02 -8.26 -5.98
C VAL A 39 -11.09 -7.40 -5.32
N ARG A 40 -12.22 -7.99 -4.91
CA ARG A 40 -13.32 -7.27 -4.24
C ARG A 40 -12.88 -6.61 -2.92
N TRP A 41 -11.97 -7.26 -2.20
CA TRP A 41 -11.42 -6.73 -0.95
C TRP A 41 -10.10 -6.01 -1.16
N LEU A 42 -9.28 -6.51 -2.08
CA LEU A 42 -7.95 -5.98 -2.35
C LEU A 42 -8.00 -4.55 -2.90
N TYR A 43 -8.86 -4.25 -3.87
CA TYR A 43 -8.90 -2.92 -4.50
C TYR A 43 -9.37 -1.82 -3.54
N PRO A 44 -10.46 -2.01 -2.77
CA PRO A 44 -10.81 -1.06 -1.71
C PRO A 44 -9.71 -0.95 -0.65
N ALA A 45 -9.11 -2.06 -0.22
CA ALA A 45 -8.01 -2.04 0.74
C ALA A 45 -6.86 -1.15 0.26
N LEU A 46 -6.49 -1.29 -1.01
CA LEU A 46 -5.46 -0.49 -1.66
C LEU A 46 -5.82 0.98 -1.77
N GLY A 47 -7.01 1.29 -2.26
CA GLY A 47 -7.50 2.66 -2.38
C GLY A 47 -7.45 3.40 -1.05
N LEU A 48 -8.01 2.79 0.00
CA LEU A 48 -8.14 3.40 1.32
C LEU A 48 -6.79 3.49 2.08
N THR A 49 -5.91 2.51 1.90
CA THR A 49 -4.57 2.57 2.51
C THR A 49 -3.65 3.54 1.79
N VAL A 50 -3.75 3.64 0.46
CA VAL A 50 -3.02 4.66 -0.32
C VAL A 50 -3.62 6.05 -0.10
N PHE A 51 -4.94 6.18 0.10
CA PHE A 51 -5.57 7.42 0.56
C PHE A 51 -4.86 7.93 1.82
N MET A 52 -4.67 7.07 2.82
CA MET A 52 -4.01 7.45 4.06
C MET A 52 -2.56 7.87 3.80
N SER A 53 -1.76 6.99 3.17
CA SER A 53 -0.33 7.24 3.01
C SER A 53 -0.02 8.47 2.15
N THR A 54 -0.75 8.69 1.06
CA THR A 54 -0.58 9.86 0.18
C THR A 54 -1.03 11.16 0.85
N THR A 55 -2.14 11.14 1.58
CA THR A 55 -2.61 12.28 2.36
C THR A 55 -1.59 12.68 3.41
N PHE A 56 -1.07 11.71 4.16
CA PHE A 56 -0.01 11.98 5.13
C PHE A 56 1.25 12.49 4.45
N LEU A 57 1.67 11.88 3.34
CA LEU A 57 2.85 12.34 2.60
C LEU A 57 2.76 13.83 2.22
N ILE A 58 1.58 14.29 1.78
CA ILE A 58 1.36 15.66 1.34
C ILE A 58 1.18 16.63 2.51
N TRP A 59 0.42 16.25 3.53
CA TRP A 59 0.04 17.17 4.61
C TRP A 59 0.97 17.15 5.83
N THR A 60 1.85 16.16 5.98
CA THR A 60 2.77 16.09 7.13
C THR A 60 3.66 17.33 7.29
N PRO A 61 4.28 17.90 6.23
CA PRO A 61 5.05 19.14 6.37
C PRO A 61 4.20 20.31 6.89
N ALA A 62 2.99 20.47 6.35
CA ALA A 62 2.04 21.50 6.78
C ALA A 62 1.57 21.27 8.23
N LEU A 63 1.36 20.01 8.63
CA LEU A 63 1.00 19.68 10.00
C LEU A 63 2.12 20.04 10.98
N ILE A 64 3.37 19.69 10.66
CA ILE A 64 4.54 20.01 11.49
C ILE A 64 4.69 21.53 11.64
N THR A 65 4.68 22.28 10.55
CA THR A 65 4.82 23.74 10.59
C THR A 65 3.69 24.40 11.41
N ARG A 66 2.45 23.94 11.24
CA ARG A 66 1.27 24.52 11.92
C ARG A 66 1.12 24.11 13.39
N VAL A 67 1.60 22.92 13.79
CA VAL A 67 1.46 22.39 15.16
C VAL A 67 2.69 22.70 16.01
N LEU A 68 3.89 22.58 15.45
CA LEU A 68 5.15 22.79 16.16
C LEU A 68 5.73 24.21 15.99
N ASN A 69 5.11 25.06 15.14
CA ASN A 69 5.63 26.38 14.75
C ASN A 69 7.05 26.32 14.16
N TYR A 70 7.39 25.20 13.53
CA TYR A 70 8.66 25.02 12.85
C TYR A 70 8.64 25.75 11.50
N ASP A 71 9.80 26.20 11.05
CA ASP A 71 9.93 26.70 9.68
C ASP A 71 9.83 25.57 8.65
N ALA A 72 9.68 25.93 7.37
CA ALA A 72 9.54 24.96 6.29
C ALA A 72 10.78 24.06 6.12
N GLY A 73 11.99 24.56 6.42
CA GLY A 73 13.23 23.79 6.35
C GLY A 73 13.30 22.72 7.43
N GLN A 74 12.95 23.07 8.67
CA GLN A 74 12.85 22.15 9.81
C GLN A 74 11.79 21.07 9.58
N ALA A 75 10.61 21.45 9.08
CA ALA A 75 9.58 20.48 8.72
C ALA A 75 10.04 19.54 7.60
N GLY A 76 10.71 20.09 6.57
CA GLY A 76 11.30 19.31 5.50
C GLY A 76 12.36 18.32 6.00
N MET A 77 13.22 18.72 6.94
CA MET A 77 14.20 17.82 7.56
C MET A 77 13.54 16.67 8.31
N LEU A 78 12.53 16.94 9.14
CA LEU A 78 11.81 15.89 9.88
C LEU A 78 11.15 14.89 8.93
N VAL A 79 10.47 15.37 7.88
CA VAL A 79 9.87 14.50 6.86
C VAL A 79 10.94 13.72 6.10
N GLY A 80 12.10 14.33 5.82
CA GLY A 80 13.27 13.66 5.25
C GLY A 80 13.77 12.52 6.13
N TYR A 81 13.91 12.75 7.43
CA TYR A 81 14.30 11.70 8.39
C TYR A 81 13.25 10.58 8.47
N MET A 82 11.97 10.91 8.45
CA MET A 82 10.89 9.91 8.36
C MET A 82 11.04 9.05 7.11
N GLY A 83 11.36 9.66 5.97
CA GLY A 83 11.67 8.96 4.72
C GLY A 83 12.91 8.05 4.81
N LEU A 84 13.98 8.49 5.47
CA LEU A 84 15.18 7.67 5.66
C LEU A 84 14.90 6.44 6.55
N VAL A 85 14.14 6.63 7.63
CA VAL A 85 13.74 5.55 8.53
C VAL A 85 12.79 4.57 7.84
N ALA A 86 11.90 5.07 6.97
CA ALA A 86 11.00 4.26 6.14
C ALA A 86 11.75 3.24 5.26
N ILE A 87 12.97 3.55 4.79
CA ILE A 87 13.79 2.65 3.96
C ILE A 87 13.98 1.29 4.63
N ILE A 88 14.09 1.24 5.95
CA ILE A 88 14.29 0.01 6.73
C ILE A 88 13.05 -0.91 6.63
N GLY A 89 11.86 -0.32 6.50
CA GLY A 89 10.60 -1.08 6.45
C GLY A 89 10.45 -1.93 5.18
N TYR A 90 11.01 -1.51 4.04
CA TYR A 90 10.91 -2.26 2.78
C TYR A 90 11.57 -3.65 2.82
N PRO A 91 12.88 -3.80 3.16
CA PRO A 91 13.50 -5.13 3.25
C PRO A 91 12.89 -5.95 4.39
N LEU A 92 12.53 -5.31 5.51
CA LEU A 92 11.89 -5.98 6.64
C LEU A 92 10.52 -6.54 6.25
N GLY A 93 9.72 -5.76 5.52
CA GLY A 93 8.43 -6.17 4.99
C GLY A 93 8.53 -7.35 4.03
N GLY A 94 9.48 -7.32 3.09
CA GLY A 94 9.73 -8.44 2.19
C GLY A 94 10.11 -9.72 2.94
N PHE A 95 11.07 -9.61 3.86
CA PHE A 95 11.51 -10.75 4.67
C PHE A 95 10.38 -11.34 5.53
N LEU A 96 9.62 -10.49 6.23
CA LEU A 96 8.49 -10.91 7.07
C LEU A 96 7.37 -11.51 6.22
N ALA A 97 7.05 -10.91 5.08
CA ALA A 97 6.02 -11.38 4.16
C ALA A 97 6.35 -12.78 3.65
N ASP A 98 7.59 -13.00 3.20
CA ASP A 98 8.03 -14.29 2.69
C ASP A 98 8.12 -15.35 3.78
N ARG A 99 8.58 -14.96 4.98
CA ARG A 99 8.66 -15.88 6.12
C ARG A 99 7.29 -16.34 6.60
N TRP A 100 6.30 -15.44 6.63
CA TRP A 100 4.93 -15.79 6.99
C TRP A 100 4.24 -16.58 5.88
N TYR A 101 4.43 -16.17 4.62
CA TYR A 101 3.90 -16.87 3.45
C TYR A 101 4.27 -18.36 3.40
N LYS A 102 5.51 -18.70 3.79
CA LYS A 102 5.97 -20.10 3.89
C LYS A 102 5.16 -20.96 4.86
N LYS A 103 4.52 -20.35 5.87
CA LYS A 103 3.69 -21.03 6.86
C LYS A 103 2.21 -20.99 6.49
N ASP A 104 1.74 -19.83 6.04
CA ASP A 104 0.36 -19.59 5.64
C ASP A 104 0.35 -18.60 4.47
N PRO A 105 -0.19 -18.97 3.29
CA PRO A 105 -0.32 -18.05 2.16
C PRO A 105 -0.96 -16.72 2.56
N LYS A 106 -1.94 -16.74 3.47
CA LYS A 106 -2.66 -15.55 3.97
C LYS A 106 -1.76 -14.55 4.69
N GLY A 107 -0.58 -15.00 5.15
CA GLY A 107 0.39 -14.21 5.90
C GLY A 107 0.78 -12.89 5.23
N ARG A 108 0.80 -12.82 3.89
CA ARG A 108 1.08 -11.58 3.15
C ARG A 108 0.01 -10.51 3.38
N MET A 109 -1.26 -10.88 3.26
CA MET A 109 -2.36 -9.95 3.50
C MET A 109 -2.52 -9.60 4.98
N TYR A 110 -2.30 -10.55 5.89
CA TYR A 110 -2.29 -10.26 7.33
C TYR A 110 -1.17 -9.31 7.71
N LEU A 111 0.05 -9.50 7.20
CA LEU A 111 1.15 -8.60 7.48
C LEU A 111 0.85 -7.18 6.99
N ALA A 112 0.35 -7.04 5.75
CA ALA A 112 -0.03 -5.73 5.21
C ALA A 112 -1.10 -5.04 6.08
N GLY A 113 -2.15 -5.77 6.45
CA GLY A 113 -3.23 -5.23 7.30
C GLY A 113 -2.75 -4.86 8.71
N ILE A 114 -2.01 -5.76 9.38
CA ILE A 114 -1.53 -5.54 10.76
C ILE A 114 -0.52 -4.39 10.80
N ALA A 115 0.44 -4.36 9.88
CA ALA A 115 1.44 -3.30 9.82
C ALA A 115 0.78 -1.94 9.59
N ASN A 116 -0.24 -1.88 8.73
CA ASN A 116 -0.93 -0.63 8.45
C ASN A 116 -1.87 -0.20 9.60
N ILE A 117 -2.57 -1.11 10.29
CA ILE A 117 -3.29 -0.80 11.53
C ILE A 117 -2.34 -0.27 12.60
N ALA A 118 -1.21 -0.94 12.82
CA ALA A 118 -0.20 -0.49 13.77
C ALA A 118 0.32 0.91 13.39
N GLY A 119 0.57 1.15 12.11
CA GLY A 119 0.92 2.47 11.58
C GLY A 119 -0.15 3.52 11.89
N ALA A 120 -1.41 3.26 11.55
CA ALA A 120 -2.52 4.17 11.78
C ALA A 120 -2.69 4.51 13.27
N ILE A 121 -2.51 3.54 14.16
CA ILE A 121 -2.53 3.77 15.61
C ILE A 121 -1.35 4.66 16.03
N LEU A 122 -0.13 4.35 15.58
CA LEU A 122 1.07 5.10 15.94
C LEU A 122 1.00 6.56 15.47
N ILE A 123 0.55 6.82 14.24
CA ILE A 123 0.41 8.19 13.75
C ILE A 123 -0.73 8.94 14.44
N THR A 124 -1.82 8.25 14.81
CA THR A 124 -2.87 8.83 15.65
C THR A 124 -2.34 9.26 17.01
N ILE A 125 -1.55 8.40 17.66
CA ILE A 125 -0.87 8.74 18.93
C ILE A 125 0.11 9.91 18.71
N ALA A 126 0.87 9.92 17.62
CA ALA A 126 1.80 11.00 17.30
C ALA A 126 1.10 12.36 17.21
N ILE A 127 -0.03 12.41 16.51
CA ILE A 127 -0.86 13.61 16.36
C ILE A 127 -1.49 14.00 17.71
N PHE A 128 -2.00 13.03 18.47
CA PHE A 128 -2.61 13.26 19.78
C PHE A 128 -1.61 13.88 20.78
N LEU A 129 -0.36 13.43 20.73
CA LEU A 129 0.75 13.99 21.51
C LEU A 129 1.31 15.29 20.92
N LYS A 130 0.62 15.89 19.94
CA LYS A 130 1.00 17.13 19.26
C LYS A 130 2.42 17.11 18.71
N LEU A 131 2.88 15.94 18.26
CA LEU A 131 4.24 15.74 17.75
C LEU A 131 5.34 16.19 18.73
N ASN A 132 5.11 16.04 20.04
CA ASN A 132 6.19 16.15 21.02
C ASN A 132 7.25 15.05 20.79
N THR A 133 8.31 14.99 21.61
CA THR A 133 9.39 14.00 21.43
C THR A 133 8.89 12.56 21.29
N ILE A 134 7.94 12.13 22.12
CA ILE A 134 7.35 10.79 22.04
C ILE A 134 6.50 10.65 20.77
N GLY A 135 5.72 11.68 20.42
CA GLY A 135 4.93 11.72 19.20
C GLY A 135 5.80 11.61 17.93
N LEU A 136 6.96 12.26 17.89
CA LEU A 136 7.91 12.13 16.79
C LEU A 136 8.49 10.72 16.69
N ILE A 137 8.81 10.09 17.82
CA ILE A 137 9.22 8.68 17.84
C ILE A 137 8.11 7.80 17.25
N CYS A 138 6.85 8.01 17.65
CA CYS A 138 5.71 7.30 17.07
C CYS A 138 5.58 7.54 15.56
N ALA A 139 5.82 8.76 15.07
CA ALA A 139 5.80 9.09 13.65
C ALA A 139 6.94 8.41 12.86
N PHE A 140 8.13 8.28 13.45
CA PHE A 140 9.23 7.51 12.86
C PHE A 140 8.91 6.02 12.77
N VAL A 141 8.36 5.43 13.84
CA VAL A 141 7.96 4.01 13.83
C VAL A 141 6.80 3.78 12.85
N TYR A 142 5.84 4.71 12.75
CA TYR A 142 4.80 4.71 11.72
C TYR A 142 5.39 4.59 10.31
N SER A 143 6.46 5.35 10.03
CA SER A 143 7.11 5.36 8.72
C SER A 143 7.70 3.99 8.35
N ILE A 144 8.19 3.24 9.34
CA ILE A 144 8.61 1.84 9.17
C ILE A 144 7.40 0.95 8.90
N CYS A 145 6.35 1.05 9.72
CA CYS A 145 5.15 0.22 9.62
C CYS A 145 4.46 0.31 8.26
N VAL A 146 4.27 1.53 7.74
CA VAL A 146 3.69 1.73 6.40
C VAL A 146 4.56 1.12 5.31
N SER A 147 5.89 1.21 5.45
CA SER A 147 6.84 0.68 4.47
C SER A 147 6.94 -0.85 4.48
N ILE A 148 6.66 -1.51 5.61
CA ILE A 148 6.54 -2.97 5.71
C ILE A 148 5.37 -3.48 4.87
N ALA A 149 4.26 -2.75 4.81
CA ALA A 149 3.05 -3.17 4.10
C ALA A 149 3.24 -3.21 2.57
N ILE A 150 4.07 -2.31 2.01
CA ILE A 150 4.27 -2.13 0.56
C ILE A 150 4.66 -3.43 -0.17
N PRO A 151 5.78 -4.11 0.18
CA PRO A 151 6.16 -5.35 -0.49
C PRO A 151 5.15 -6.48 -0.28
N ALA A 152 4.45 -6.49 0.86
CA ALA A 152 3.50 -7.53 1.20
C ALA A 152 2.27 -7.53 0.29
N PHE A 153 1.72 -6.36 -0.08
CA PHE A 153 0.60 -6.31 -1.03
C PHE A 153 1.06 -6.28 -2.50
N ALA A 154 2.24 -5.74 -2.82
CA ALA A 154 2.76 -5.72 -4.19
C ALA A 154 2.91 -7.13 -4.80
N THR A 155 3.15 -8.13 -3.96
CA THR A 155 3.24 -9.54 -4.38
C THR A 155 1.87 -10.18 -4.60
N VAL A 156 0.82 -9.73 -3.90
CA VAL A 156 -0.54 -10.28 -3.98
C VAL A 156 -1.10 -10.19 -5.42
N TYR A 157 -0.86 -9.09 -6.14
CA TYR A 157 -1.33 -8.93 -7.53
C TYR A 157 -0.75 -9.96 -8.50
N LEU A 158 0.46 -10.45 -8.19
CA LEU A 158 1.23 -11.34 -9.03
C LEU A 158 0.93 -12.81 -8.76
N ASP A 159 0.40 -13.10 -7.57
CA ASP A 159 0.09 -14.45 -7.10
C ASP A 159 -1.30 -14.92 -7.52
N ILE A 160 -2.27 -13.99 -7.66
CA ILE A 160 -3.65 -14.32 -8.01
C ILE A 160 -3.93 -14.34 -9.51
N VAL A 161 -2.90 -14.15 -10.35
CA VAL A 161 -3.05 -14.23 -11.80
C VAL A 161 -1.93 -15.04 -12.45
N PRO A 162 -2.20 -15.75 -13.56
CA PRO A 162 -1.18 -16.38 -14.38
C PRO A 162 -0.15 -15.37 -14.91
N VAL A 163 1.05 -15.84 -15.26
CA VAL A 163 2.17 -15.01 -15.73
C VAL A 163 1.76 -14.08 -16.88
N ALA A 164 0.95 -14.58 -17.81
CA ALA A 164 0.44 -13.82 -18.97
C ALA A 164 -0.45 -12.61 -18.60
N HIS A 165 -1.01 -12.57 -17.39
CA HIS A 165 -1.93 -11.53 -16.94
C HIS A 165 -1.35 -10.62 -15.84
N ARG A 166 -0.10 -10.87 -15.40
CA ARG A 166 0.56 -10.08 -14.35
C ARG A 166 0.65 -8.59 -14.68
N GLY A 167 0.99 -8.24 -15.92
CA GLY A 167 1.06 -6.83 -16.34
C GLY A 167 -0.27 -6.08 -16.20
N ILE A 168 -1.39 -6.73 -16.58
CA ILE A 168 -2.74 -6.15 -16.46
C ILE A 168 -3.14 -6.05 -14.98
N SER A 169 -2.89 -7.10 -14.19
CA SER A 169 -3.20 -7.13 -12.75
C SER A 169 -2.48 -6.02 -11.97
N THR A 170 -1.18 -5.83 -12.21
CA THR A 170 -0.40 -4.76 -11.58
C THR A 170 -0.90 -3.38 -12.00
N SER A 171 -1.22 -3.19 -13.28
CA SER A 171 -1.74 -1.92 -13.79
C SER A 171 -3.10 -1.58 -13.18
N LEU A 172 -4.01 -2.55 -13.11
CA LEU A 172 -5.30 -2.38 -12.42
C LEU A 172 -5.13 -2.09 -10.93
N GLY A 173 -4.20 -2.75 -10.26
CA GLY A 173 -3.87 -2.49 -8.87
C GLY A 173 -3.45 -1.04 -8.64
N LEU A 174 -2.56 -0.52 -9.49
CA LEU A 174 -2.13 0.88 -9.46
C LEU A 174 -3.29 1.85 -9.76
N VAL A 175 -4.10 1.56 -10.78
CA VAL A 175 -5.30 2.35 -11.08
C VAL A 175 -6.22 2.38 -9.87
N ALA A 176 -6.51 1.23 -9.26
CA ALA A 176 -7.33 1.13 -8.06
C ALA A 176 -6.76 1.96 -6.91
N GLN A 177 -5.46 1.89 -6.63
CA GLN A 177 -4.82 2.68 -5.58
C GLN A 177 -5.08 4.18 -5.71
N TYR A 178 -4.90 4.75 -6.91
CA TYR A 178 -5.01 6.18 -7.11
C TYR A 178 -6.46 6.63 -7.35
N VAL A 179 -7.24 5.88 -8.13
CA VAL A 179 -8.65 6.21 -8.42
C VAL A 179 -9.53 6.07 -7.18
N LEU A 180 -9.31 5.05 -6.35
CA LEU A 180 -10.14 4.82 -5.16
C LEU A 180 -9.70 5.62 -3.93
N GLY A 181 -8.61 6.38 -4.00
CA GLY A 181 -8.21 7.19 -2.85
C GLY A 181 -6.96 8.03 -3.02
N GLY A 182 -5.90 7.47 -3.61
CA GLY A 182 -4.59 8.13 -3.62
C GLY A 182 -4.53 9.49 -4.33
N ALA A 183 -5.33 9.69 -5.39
CA ALA A 183 -5.28 10.92 -6.18
C ALA A 183 -6.05 12.09 -5.52
N TRP A 184 -7.14 11.79 -4.82
CA TRP A 184 -8.08 12.80 -4.31
C TRP A 184 -8.14 12.87 -2.79
N GLY A 185 -7.52 11.93 -2.07
CA GLY A 185 -7.51 11.91 -0.61
C GLY A 185 -6.94 13.17 0.04
N PRO A 186 -5.77 13.68 -0.41
CA PRO A 186 -5.22 14.93 0.09
C PRO A 186 -6.17 16.11 -0.09
N TYR A 187 -6.87 16.18 -1.23
CA TYR A 187 -7.85 17.24 -1.51
C TYR A 187 -9.05 17.15 -0.55
N VAL A 188 -9.62 15.97 -0.36
CA VAL A 188 -10.77 15.78 0.54
C VAL A 188 -10.41 16.14 1.97
N ILE A 189 -9.26 15.70 2.46
CA ILE A 189 -8.82 16.00 3.83
C ILE A 189 -8.46 17.48 4.00
N GLY A 190 -7.91 18.12 2.97
CA GLY A 190 -7.71 19.58 2.94
C GLY A 190 -9.04 20.35 3.04
N ALA A 191 -10.02 19.98 2.22
CA ALA A 191 -11.35 20.60 2.24
C ALA A 191 -12.06 20.43 3.59
N ILE A 192 -11.96 19.24 4.21
CA ILE A 192 -12.49 18.99 5.57
C ILE A 192 -11.77 19.85 6.60
N SER A 193 -10.44 19.95 6.52
CA SER A 193 -9.64 20.82 7.38
C SER A 193 -10.11 22.27 7.30
N ASP A 194 -10.29 22.80 6.08
CA ASP A 194 -10.71 24.18 5.86
C ASP A 194 -12.15 24.42 6.36
N ALA A 195 -13.07 23.48 6.16
CA ALA A 195 -14.42 23.53 6.71
C ALA A 195 -14.46 23.52 8.24
N TRP A 196 -13.45 22.95 8.89
CA TRP A 196 -13.29 22.93 10.36
C TRP A 196 -12.45 24.09 10.91
N GLY A 197 -12.35 25.19 10.16
CA GLY A 197 -11.64 26.40 10.57
C GLY A 197 -10.16 26.42 10.19
N GLY A 198 -9.69 25.42 9.43
CA GLY A 198 -8.35 25.37 8.87
C GLY A 198 -7.24 25.34 9.91
N GLY A 199 -6.10 25.92 9.54
CA GLY A 199 -4.93 26.04 10.42
C GLY A 199 -4.40 24.68 10.90
N GLY A 200 -3.83 24.66 12.11
CA GLY A 200 -3.27 23.45 12.72
C GLY A 200 -4.34 22.52 13.30
N THR A 201 -5.36 23.08 13.96
CA THR A 201 -6.41 22.30 14.64
C THR A 201 -7.37 21.63 13.66
N GLY A 202 -7.83 22.35 12.63
CA GLY A 202 -8.68 21.78 11.58
C GLY A 202 -7.96 20.66 10.82
N LEU A 203 -6.68 20.88 10.48
CA LEU A 203 -5.86 19.87 9.82
C LEU A 203 -5.62 18.65 10.72
N THR A 204 -5.33 18.86 12.00
CA THR A 204 -5.17 17.79 13.00
C THR A 204 -6.41 16.91 13.08
N ASN A 205 -7.59 17.54 13.18
CA ASN A 205 -8.85 16.82 13.25
C ASN A 205 -9.14 16.04 11.96
N ALA A 206 -8.87 16.65 10.80
CA ALA A 206 -9.04 15.99 9.51
C ALA A 206 -8.08 14.80 9.34
N MET A 207 -6.86 14.87 9.88
CA MET A 207 -5.93 13.74 9.89
C MET A 207 -6.43 12.55 10.72
N TYR A 208 -7.24 12.75 11.76
CA TYR A 208 -7.85 11.60 12.47
C TYR A 208 -8.85 10.84 11.60
N ILE A 209 -9.63 11.54 10.75
CA ILE A 209 -10.47 10.87 9.75
C ILE A 209 -9.59 10.06 8.79
N CYS A 210 -8.48 10.64 8.33
CA CYS A 210 -7.53 9.97 7.47
C CYS A 210 -7.01 8.65 8.08
N CYS A 211 -6.67 8.65 9.37
CA CYS A 211 -6.29 7.44 10.11
C CYS A 211 -7.43 6.40 10.13
N ALA A 212 -8.67 6.83 10.41
CA ALA A 212 -9.83 5.93 10.45
C ALA A 212 -10.07 5.26 9.09
N VAL A 213 -9.95 6.03 8.00
CA VAL A 213 -10.03 5.51 6.62
C VAL A 213 -8.94 4.46 6.36
N GLY A 214 -7.71 4.72 6.80
CA GLY A 214 -6.60 3.78 6.70
C GLY A 214 -6.84 2.48 7.48
N VAL A 215 -7.44 2.56 8.68
CA VAL A 215 -7.84 1.38 9.46
C VAL A 215 -8.90 0.56 8.71
N ILE A 216 -9.91 1.20 8.13
CA ILE A 216 -10.94 0.52 7.32
C ILE A 216 -10.28 -0.21 6.14
N GLY A 217 -9.39 0.47 5.41
CA GLY A 217 -8.62 -0.17 4.33
C GLY A 217 -7.79 -1.36 4.80
N SER A 218 -7.22 -1.26 5.99
CA SER A 218 -6.43 -2.34 6.60
C SER A 218 -7.28 -3.53 7.01
N LEU A 219 -8.51 -3.29 7.49
CA LEU A 219 -9.48 -4.36 7.76
C LEU A 219 -9.90 -5.07 6.47
N CYS A 220 -10.03 -4.35 5.35
CA CYS A 220 -10.28 -4.97 4.05
C CYS A 220 -9.16 -5.94 3.63
N TYR A 221 -7.89 -5.65 3.93
CA TYR A 221 -6.80 -6.62 3.72
C TYR A 221 -7.00 -7.90 4.53
N ILE A 222 -7.36 -7.77 5.80
CA ILE A 222 -7.56 -8.91 6.71
C ILE A 222 -8.75 -9.76 6.26
N MET A 223 -9.85 -9.12 5.82
CA MET A 223 -11.03 -9.81 5.29
C MET A 223 -10.73 -10.53 3.97
N GLY A 224 -9.99 -9.89 3.06
CA GLY A 224 -9.61 -10.46 1.76
C GLY A 224 -8.59 -11.60 1.85
N ALA A 225 -7.95 -11.81 3.00
CA ALA A 225 -6.92 -12.84 3.18
C ALA A 225 -7.43 -14.26 2.87
N LYS A 226 -8.69 -14.57 3.19
CA LYS A 226 -9.29 -15.88 2.89
C LYS A 226 -9.45 -16.09 1.38
N ASP A 227 -10.06 -15.13 0.70
CA ASP A 227 -10.28 -15.17 -0.75
C ASP A 227 -8.95 -15.24 -1.53
N TYR A 228 -7.93 -14.53 -1.03
CA TYR A 228 -6.58 -14.57 -1.59
C TYR A 228 -5.94 -15.95 -1.56
N ALA A 229 -6.06 -16.68 -0.43
CA ALA A 229 -5.54 -18.04 -0.37
C ALA A 229 -6.24 -18.96 -1.38
N GLU A 230 -7.58 -18.85 -1.52
CA GLU A 230 -8.35 -19.63 -2.49
C GLU A 230 -7.95 -19.31 -3.94
N ASP A 231 -7.82 -18.03 -4.30
CA ASP A 231 -7.50 -17.63 -5.68
C ASP A 231 -6.03 -17.91 -6.03
N ALA A 232 -5.10 -17.74 -5.09
CA ALA A 232 -3.69 -18.09 -5.29
C ALA A 232 -3.47 -19.60 -5.45
N GLU A 233 -4.28 -20.44 -4.78
CA GLU A 233 -4.22 -21.89 -4.94
C GLU A 233 -4.71 -22.35 -6.32
N LYS A 234 -5.79 -21.75 -6.84
CA LYS A 234 -6.29 -22.04 -8.20
C LYS A 234 -5.23 -21.78 -9.27
N VAL A 235 -4.53 -20.64 -9.18
CA VAL A 235 -3.47 -20.29 -10.13
C VAL A 235 -2.29 -21.25 -10.06
N LYS A 236 -1.91 -21.70 -8.85
CA LYS A 236 -0.87 -22.74 -8.70
C LYS A 236 -1.29 -24.05 -9.34
N HIS A 237 -2.54 -24.46 -9.16
CA HIS A 237 -3.06 -25.70 -9.75
C HIS A 237 -3.07 -25.64 -11.29
N GLU A 238 -3.50 -24.51 -11.86
CA GLU A 238 -3.44 -24.29 -13.32
C GLU A 238 -2.00 -24.29 -13.86
N ALA A 239 -1.06 -23.69 -13.13
CA ALA A 239 0.36 -23.68 -13.51
C ALA A 239 0.99 -25.08 -13.47
N VAL A 240 0.59 -25.93 -12.51
CA VAL A 240 1.06 -27.33 -12.41
C VAL A 240 0.46 -28.18 -13.52
N LEU A 241 -0.81 -27.99 -13.88
CA LEU A 241 -1.45 -28.73 -14.99
C LEU A 241 -0.89 -28.34 -16.38
N ALA A 242 -0.30 -27.16 -16.50
CA ALA A 242 0.27 -26.65 -17.75
C ALA A 242 1.78 -26.95 -17.93
N ALA A 243 2.43 -27.55 -16.91
CA ALA A 243 3.85 -27.90 -16.89
C ALA A 243 4.08 -29.39 -17.19
#